data_AF-A0A9D8XLM6-F1
#
_entry.id   AF-A0A9D8XLM6-F1
#
_cell.length_a   1.000
_cell.length_b   1.000
_cell.length_c   1.000
_cell.angle_alpha   90.00
_cell.angle_beta   90.00
_cell.angle_gamma   90.00
#
_symmetry.space_group_name_H-M   'P 1'
#
loop_
_entity.id
_entity.type
_entity.pdbx_description
1 polymer ?
#
loop_
_entity_poly.entity_id
_entity_poly.type
_entity_poly.pdbx_seq_one_letter_code
_entity_poly.pdbx_strand_id
1 'polypeptide(L)'
;ITAALGETHSQRINALVCDIILTSREAGKIMLSPEVEKALQDLRSFMFEKVYRNPVAKGEESKAKDMLSRMFAHYMSRPEDLPVDFQPQLTFDGLERTVSDYIAGMTDNYAVDKFTEIFIPNGWQVR
;
A
#
# COMPACT_ATOMS: atom_id res chain seq x y z
N ILE A 1 -13.75 -11.84 19.48
CA ILE A 1 -13.38 -11.97 18.05
C ILE A 1 -13.80 -13.32 17.47
N THR A 2 -13.19 -14.44 17.86
CA THR A 2 -13.47 -15.77 17.25
C THR A 2 -14.89 -16.27 17.51
N ALA A 3 -15.52 -15.91 18.63
CA ALA A 3 -16.91 -16.24 18.89
C ALA A 3 -17.88 -15.66 17.85
N ALA A 4 -17.61 -14.46 17.33
CA ALA A 4 -18.46 -13.78 16.36
C ALA A 4 -18.03 -14.03 14.90
N LEU A 5 -16.71 -14.15 14.66
CA LEU A 5 -16.15 -14.26 13.30
C LEU A 5 -15.66 -15.67 12.96
N GLY A 6 -15.59 -16.59 13.91
CA GLY A 6 -15.01 -17.92 13.72
C GLY A 6 -13.48 -17.98 13.83
N GLU A 7 -12.97 -19.21 13.81
CA GLU A 7 -11.58 -19.54 14.12
C GLU A 7 -10.68 -19.54 12.89
N THR A 8 -11.23 -19.88 11.72
CA THR A 8 -10.46 -19.92 10.46
C THR A 8 -10.62 -18.64 9.65
N HIS A 9 -9.69 -18.40 8.71
CA HIS A 9 -9.77 -17.26 7.80
C HIS A 9 -11.07 -17.29 6.98
N SER A 10 -11.45 -18.45 6.44
CA SER A 10 -12.67 -18.62 5.66
C SER A 10 -13.92 -18.36 6.48
N GLN A 11 -13.97 -18.81 7.73
CA GLN A 11 -15.09 -18.52 8.63
C GLN A 11 -15.24 -17.01 8.89
N ARG A 12 -14.12 -16.30 9.10
CA ARG A 12 -14.12 -14.84 9.31
C ARG A 12 -14.67 -14.08 8.12
N ILE A 13 -14.21 -14.42 6.92
CA ILE A 13 -14.74 -13.80 5.69
C ILE A 13 -16.24 -14.09 5.56
N ASN A 14 -16.65 -15.34 5.73
CA ASN A 14 -18.04 -15.73 5.60
C ASN A 14 -18.93 -14.98 6.61
N ALA A 15 -18.53 -14.91 7.88
CA ALA A 15 -19.27 -14.21 8.92
C ALA A 15 -19.46 -12.72 8.58
N LEU A 16 -18.38 -12.03 8.18
CA LEU A 16 -18.42 -10.61 7.80
C LEU A 16 -19.30 -10.37 6.57
N VAL A 17 -19.19 -11.22 5.54
CA VAL A 17 -19.94 -11.07 4.29
C VAL A 17 -21.42 -11.40 4.49
N CYS A 18 -21.75 -12.46 5.22
CA CYS A 18 -23.15 -12.78 5.51
C CYS A 18 -23.81 -11.69 6.36
N ASP A 19 -23.11 -11.21 7.40
CA ASP A 19 -23.64 -10.18 8.29
C ASP A 19 -23.88 -8.84 7.57
N ILE A 20 -22.93 -8.39 6.75
CA ILE A 20 -23.10 -7.13 6.01
C ILE A 20 -24.27 -7.23 5.03
N ILE A 21 -24.48 -8.35 4.36
CA ILE A 21 -25.60 -8.53 3.42
C ILE A 21 -26.94 -8.48 4.15
N LEU A 22 -27.07 -9.24 5.25
CA LEU A 22 -28.31 -9.35 6.00
C LEU A 22 -28.66 -8.02 6.68
N THR A 23 -27.70 -7.43 7.40
CA THR A 23 -27.91 -6.17 8.13
C THR A 23 -28.18 -5.02 7.16
N SER A 24 -27.46 -4.95 6.04
CA SER A 24 -27.65 -3.85 5.08
C SER A 24 -29.01 -3.90 4.38
N ARG A 25 -29.50 -5.12 4.07
CA ARG A 25 -30.82 -5.31 3.47
C ARG A 25 -31.93 -4.78 4.37
N GLU A 26 -31.82 -4.99 5.68
CA GLU A 26 -32.82 -4.55 6.65
C GLU A 26 -32.71 -3.06 6.98
N ALA A 27 -31.48 -2.54 7.05
CA ALA A 27 -31.22 -1.14 7.41
C ALA A 27 -31.36 -0.15 6.24
N GLY A 28 -31.41 -0.64 4.99
CA GLY A 28 -31.43 0.20 3.79
C GLY A 28 -30.13 0.99 3.53
N LYS A 29 -29.04 0.61 4.21
CA LYS A 29 -27.70 1.20 4.08
C LYS A 29 -26.63 0.16 4.35
N ILE A 30 -25.44 0.33 3.78
CA ILE A 30 -24.33 -0.60 3.99
C ILE A 30 -23.84 -0.52 5.44
N MET A 31 -24.06 -1.57 6.21
CA MET A 31 -23.59 -1.67 7.59
C MET A 31 -23.49 -3.12 8.06
N LEU A 32 -22.65 -3.33 9.07
CA LEU A 32 -22.58 -4.55 9.86
C LEU A 32 -23.52 -4.45 11.07
N SER A 33 -23.86 -5.59 11.66
CA SER A 33 -24.49 -5.61 12.98
C SER A 33 -23.52 -5.08 14.05
N PRO A 34 -24.00 -4.48 15.14
CA PRO A 34 -23.14 -3.93 16.18
C PRO A 34 -22.15 -4.95 16.78
N GLU A 35 -22.55 -6.21 16.86
CA GLU A 35 -21.71 -7.30 17.36
C GLU A 35 -20.55 -7.61 16.41
N VAL A 36 -20.85 -7.79 15.13
CA VAL A 36 -19.85 -8.12 14.11
C VAL A 36 -18.94 -6.93 13.82
N GLU A 37 -19.47 -5.71 13.84
CA GLU A 37 -18.68 -4.48 13.75
C GLU A 37 -17.66 -4.39 14.88
N LYS A 38 -18.09 -4.60 16.14
CA LYS A 38 -17.19 -4.62 17.30
C LYS A 38 -16.12 -5.70 17.14
N ALA A 39 -16.50 -6.90 16.73
CA ALA A 39 -15.55 -8.00 16.54
C ALA A 39 -14.52 -7.69 15.44
N LEU A 40 -14.91 -6.99 14.37
CA LEU A 40 -14.00 -6.53 13.32
C LEU A 40 -13.05 -5.44 13.84
N GLN A 41 -13.54 -4.49 14.64
CA GLN A 41 -12.72 -3.45 15.27
C GLN A 41 -11.68 -4.05 16.23
N ASP A 42 -12.09 -5.02 17.04
CA ASP A 42 -11.20 -5.77 17.94
C ASP A 42 -10.13 -6.54 17.15
N LEU A 43 -10.53 -7.20 16.05
CA LEU A 43 -9.58 -7.90 15.16
C LEU A 43 -8.57 -6.94 14.54
N ARG A 44 -9.02 -5.78 14.05
CA ARG A 44 -8.13 -4.76 13.50
C ARG A 44 -7.15 -4.25 14.56
N SER A 45 -7.63 -3.99 15.77
CA SER A 45 -6.79 -3.54 16.90
C SER A 45 -5.72 -4.57 17.23
N PHE A 46 -6.10 -5.85 17.32
CA PHE A 46 -5.17 -6.96 17.51
C PHE A 46 -4.12 -7.05 16.39
N MET A 47 -4.54 -6.96 15.12
CA MET A 47 -3.63 -6.98 13.97
C MET A 47 -2.65 -5.80 13.99
N PHE A 48 -3.10 -4.61 14.37
CA PHE A 48 -2.22 -3.45 14.51
C PHE A 48 -1.19 -3.63 15.62
N GLU A 49 -1.59 -4.15 16.78
CA GLU A 49 -0.68 -4.38 17.90
C GLU A 49 0.36 -5.46 17.58
N LYS A 50 -0.07 -6.59 17.00
CA LYS A 50 0.78 -7.78 16.85
C LYS A 50 1.53 -7.87 15.53
N VAL A 51 0.98 -7.33 14.45
CA VAL A 51 1.54 -7.46 13.10
C VAL A 51 2.14 -6.13 12.63
N TYR A 52 1.31 -5.09 12.53
CA TYR A 52 1.72 -3.85 11.87
C TYR A 52 2.66 -2.96 12.70
N ARG A 53 2.59 -3.00 14.04
CA ARG A 53 3.48 -2.21 14.93
C ARG A 53 4.78 -2.93 15.31
N ASN A 54 5.05 -4.10 14.74
CA ASN A 54 6.25 -4.87 15.06
C ASN A 54 7.52 -4.05 14.69
N PRO A 55 8.47 -3.84 15.62
CA PRO A 55 9.69 -3.05 15.39
C PRO A 55 10.52 -3.47 14.17
N VAL A 56 10.45 -4.75 13.77
CA VAL A 56 11.18 -5.26 12.60
C VAL A 56 10.64 -4.64 11.30
N ALA A 57 9.34 -4.37 11.19
CA ALA A 57 8.75 -3.73 10.01
C ALA A 57 9.13 -2.25 9.89
N LYS A 58 9.38 -1.56 11.01
CA LYS A 58 9.71 -0.11 11.01
C LYS A 58 11.04 0.22 10.36
N GLY A 59 12.03 -0.68 10.41
CA GLY A 59 13.35 -0.46 9.83
C GLY A 59 13.28 -0.39 8.30
N GLU A 60 12.55 -1.32 7.68
CA GLU A 60 12.34 -1.34 6.23
C GLU A 60 11.38 -0.25 5.77
N GLU A 61 10.35 0.08 6.57
CA GLU A 61 9.43 1.20 6.26
C GLU A 61 10.18 2.54 6.14
N SER A 62 11.14 2.82 7.04
CA SER A 62 11.95 4.03 6.95
C SER A 62 12.81 4.07 5.68
N LYS A 63 13.44 2.93 5.33
CA LYS A 63 14.25 2.83 4.11
C LYS A 63 13.40 3.02 2.85
N ALA A 64 12.22 2.39 2.81
CA ALA A 64 11.29 2.55 1.71
C ALA A 64 10.83 4.01 1.56
N LYS A 65 10.50 4.68 2.67
CA LYS A 65 10.14 6.10 2.65
C LYS A 65 11.26 6.98 2.09
N ASP A 66 12.49 6.75 2.52
CA ASP A 66 13.66 7.51 2.04
C ASP A 66 13.93 7.23 0.56
N MET A 67 13.79 5.97 0.14
CA MET A 67 13.90 5.54 -1.26
C MET A 67 12.90 6.29 -2.14
N LEU A 68 11.61 6.25 -1.79
CA LEU A 68 10.54 6.92 -2.53
C LEU A 68 10.73 8.44 -2.55
N SER A 69 11.13 9.04 -1.42
CA SER A 69 11.36 10.48 -1.32
C SER A 69 12.50 10.95 -2.25
N ARG A 70 13.56 10.15 -2.36
CA ARG A 70 14.68 10.40 -3.27
C ARG A 70 14.28 10.24 -4.73
N MET A 71 13.51 9.20 -5.07
CA MET A 71 13.00 9.00 -6.43
C MET A 71 12.08 10.14 -6.86
N PHE A 72 11.17 10.55 -5.98
CA PHE A 72 10.29 11.68 -6.20
C PHE A 72 11.08 12.96 -6.48
N ALA A 73 12.04 13.29 -5.62
CA ALA A 73 12.90 14.45 -5.81
C ALA A 73 13.70 14.39 -7.13
N HIS A 74 14.19 13.20 -7.51
CA HIS A 74 14.91 12.99 -8.77
C HIS A 74 14.03 13.33 -9.98
N TYR A 75 12.85 12.73 -10.10
CA TYR A 75 11.96 12.99 -11.25
C TYR A 75 11.35 14.39 -11.25
N MET A 76 11.14 15.00 -10.08
CA MET A 76 10.76 16.41 -10.00
C MET A 76 11.84 17.34 -10.54
N SER A 77 13.12 16.98 -10.36
CA SER A 77 14.26 17.77 -10.88
C SER A 77 14.60 17.46 -12.33
N ARG A 78 14.25 16.25 -12.80
CA ARG A 78 14.55 15.73 -14.14
C ARG A 78 13.32 15.02 -14.72
N PRO A 79 12.30 15.77 -15.17
CA PRO A 79 11.10 15.18 -15.78
C PRO A 79 11.41 14.34 -17.03
N GLU A 80 12.51 14.62 -17.72
CA GLU A 80 12.99 13.89 -18.88
C GLU A 80 13.38 12.43 -18.58
N ASP A 81 13.71 12.13 -17.33
CA ASP A 81 14.05 10.76 -16.88
C ASP A 81 12.79 9.90 -16.66
N LEU A 82 11.59 10.50 -16.69
CA LEU A 82 10.34 9.74 -16.68
C LEU A 82 10.21 8.89 -17.96
N PRO A 83 9.61 7.69 -17.89
CA PRO A 83 9.37 6.88 -19.07
C PRO A 83 8.58 7.64 -20.13
N VAL A 84 8.83 7.30 -21.40
CA VAL A 84 8.19 7.97 -22.54
C VAL A 84 6.66 7.94 -22.45
N ASP A 85 6.08 6.88 -21.90
CA ASP A 85 4.64 6.71 -21.74
C ASP A 85 4.01 7.63 -20.68
N PHE A 86 4.84 8.25 -19.82
CA PHE A 86 4.46 9.24 -18.79
C PHE A 86 4.71 10.69 -19.22
N GLN A 87 5.47 10.91 -20.30
CA GLN A 87 5.76 12.25 -20.81
C GLN A 87 4.51 13.01 -21.29
N PRO A 88 3.53 12.39 -21.99
CA PRO A 88 2.30 13.09 -22.41
C PRO A 88 1.49 13.66 -21.23
N GLN A 89 1.46 12.95 -20.10
CA GLN A 89 0.69 13.29 -18.90
C GLN A 89 1.22 14.54 -18.21
N LEU A 90 2.48 14.91 -18.42
CA LEU A 90 3.06 16.14 -17.86
C LEU A 90 2.28 17.39 -18.26
N THR A 91 1.70 17.39 -19.47
CA THR A 91 0.93 18.52 -19.98
C THR A 91 -0.52 18.56 -19.48
N PHE A 92 -1.07 17.40 -19.10
CA PHE A 92 -2.46 17.25 -18.68
C PHE A 92 -2.62 17.26 -17.16
N ASP A 93 -1.83 16.44 -16.47
CA ASP A 93 -1.91 16.23 -15.02
C ASP A 93 -0.92 17.11 -14.23
N GLY A 94 0.13 17.59 -14.90
CA GLY A 94 1.20 18.35 -14.28
C GLY A 94 2.26 17.48 -13.60
N LEU A 95 3.46 18.04 -13.45
CA LEU A 95 4.67 17.31 -13.04
C LEU A 95 4.50 16.51 -11.74
N GLU A 96 4.03 17.16 -10.67
CA GLU A 96 3.90 16.53 -9.35
C GLU A 96 2.99 15.29 -9.37
N ARG A 97 1.85 15.38 -10.07
CA ARG A 97 0.91 14.27 -10.20
C ARG A 97 1.50 13.16 -11.05
N THR A 98 2.08 13.48 -12.21
CA THR A 98 2.70 12.49 -13.10
C THR A 98 3.82 11.71 -12.40
N VAL A 99 4.68 12.39 -11.63
CA VAL A 99 5.74 11.74 -10.84
C VAL A 99 5.14 10.84 -9.76
N SER A 100 4.11 11.32 -9.06
CA SER A 100 3.43 10.54 -8.03
C SER A 100 2.82 9.26 -8.60
N ASP A 101 2.14 9.36 -9.74
CA ASP A 101 1.46 8.24 -10.37
C ASP A 101 2.46 7.23 -10.95
N TYR A 102 3.58 7.70 -11.51
CA TYR A 102 4.65 6.81 -11.97
C TYR A 102 5.23 6.00 -10.81
N ILE A 103 5.58 6.65 -9.69
CA ILE A 103 6.13 5.98 -8.51
C ILE A 103 5.10 5.04 -7.88
N ALA A 104 3.84 5.48 -7.75
CA ALA A 104 2.76 4.66 -7.19
C ALA A 104 2.39 3.46 -8.07
N GLY A 105 2.67 3.53 -9.38
CA GLY A 105 2.47 2.44 -10.34
C GLY A 105 3.56 1.37 -10.32
N MET A 106 4.65 1.56 -9.56
CA MET A 106 5.74 0.60 -9.48
C MET A 106 5.38 -0.61 -8.61
N THR A 107 5.90 -1.78 -8.97
CA THR A 107 6.01 -2.90 -8.02
C THR A 107 7.21 -2.70 -7.11
N ASP A 108 7.21 -3.29 -5.92
CA ASP A 108 8.32 -3.16 -4.95
C ASP A 108 9.68 -3.51 -5.57
N ASN A 109 9.76 -4.63 -6.30
CA ASN A 109 11.00 -5.06 -6.97
C ASN A 109 11.44 -4.04 -8.03
N TYR A 110 10.51 -3.54 -8.84
CA TYR A 110 10.82 -2.54 -9.86
C TYR A 110 11.31 -1.22 -9.23
N ALA A 111 10.71 -0.78 -8.13
CA ALA A 111 11.13 0.43 -7.43
C ALA A 111 12.56 0.30 -6.87
N VAL A 112 12.90 -0.86 -6.30
CA VAL A 112 14.25 -1.14 -5.80
C VAL A 112 15.27 -1.19 -6.94
N ASP A 113 14.94 -1.87 -8.04
CA ASP A 113 15.80 -1.97 -9.22
C ASP A 113 16.06 -0.58 -9.81
N LYS A 114 15.01 0.23 -9.99
CA LYS A 114 15.12 1.60 -10.50
C LYS A 114 15.89 2.51 -9.56
N PHE A 115 15.66 2.42 -8.25
CA PHE A 115 16.45 3.16 -7.28
C PHE A 115 17.93 2.80 -7.36
N THR A 116 18.23 1.51 -7.53
CA THR A 116 19.61 1.02 -7.68
C THR A 116 20.25 1.60 -8.93
N GLU A 117 19.56 1.54 -10.07
CA GLU A 117 20.02 2.10 -11.35
C GLU A 117 20.33 3.60 -11.26
N ILE A 118 19.48 4.37 -10.57
CA ILE A 118 19.59 5.83 -10.50
C ILE A 118 20.65 6.29 -9.49
N PHE A 119 20.75 5.64 -8.33
CA PHE A 119 21.50 6.17 -7.18
C PHE A 119 22.71 5.33 -6.76
N ILE A 120 22.83 4.08 -7.21
CA ILE A 120 23.92 3.19 -6.81
C ILE A 120 24.89 3.01 -7.97
N PRO A 121 26.16 3.47 -7.84
CA PRO A 121 27.15 3.29 -8.88
C PRO A 121 27.43 1.80 -9.12
N ASN A 122 27.47 1.40 -10.38
CA ASN A 122 27.97 0.07 -10.73
C ASN A 122 29.48 0.01 -10.44
N GLY A 123 29.89 -0.97 -9.63
CA GLY A 123 31.31 -1.22 -9.38
C GLY A 123 32.04 -1.57 -10.67
N TRP A 124 33.29 -1.10 -10.81
CA TRP A 124 34.14 -1.42 -11.95
C TRP A 124 34.40 -2.94 -11.98
N GLN A 125 33.70 -3.71 -12.80
CA GLN A 125 34.10 -5.08 -13.12
C GLN A 125 35.20 -5.04 -14.18
N VAL A 126 36.41 -4.67 -13.75
CA VAL A 126 37.62 -4.99 -14.52
C VAL A 126 37.96 -6.44 -14.20
N ARG A 127 37.74 -7.35 -15.17
CA ARG A 127 38.39 -8.66 -15.20
C ARG A 127 39.66 -8.54 -16.03
#